data_AF-A0AAD5JLT5-F1
#
_entry.id   AF-A0AAD5JLT5-F1
#
_cell.length_a   1.000
_cell.length_b   1.000
_cell.length_c   1.000
_cell.angle_alpha   90.00
_cell.angle_beta   90.00
_cell.angle_gamma   90.00
#
_symmetry.space_group_name_H-M   'P 1'
#
loop_
_entity.id
_entity.type
_entity.pdbx_description
1 polymer ?
#
loop_
_entity_poly.entity_id
_entity_poly.type
_entity_poly.pdbx_seq_one_letter_code
_entity_poly.pdbx_strand_id
1 'polypeptide(L)'
;MAETVPMVEEAEKPLTSAEIEVLRKQFEREGEFVTIQTKFNYAWGLIKSKNMEEIALGITLLTEIYRDSPERRRECLYFLALGHYKLANYSDARQFNQQLLKYEPNNAQAKELNKLIEEKVSRGSSL
;
A
#
# COMPACT_ATOMS: atom_id res chain seq x y z
N MET A 1 23.27 7.30 12.17
CA MET A 1 22.37 6.60 13.11
C MET A 1 21.54 5.66 12.27
N ALA A 2 21.68 4.35 12.47
CA ALA A 2 20.97 3.36 11.69
C ALA A 2 19.48 3.43 12.08
N GLU A 3 18.66 4.01 11.21
CA GLU A 3 17.21 3.90 11.31
C GLU A 3 16.86 2.43 11.14
N THR A 4 16.58 1.76 12.25
CA THR A 4 16.05 0.40 12.29
C THR A 4 14.74 0.41 11.55
N VAL A 5 14.79 0.07 10.27
CA VAL A 5 13.62 -0.24 9.45
C VAL A 5 12.81 -1.28 10.23
N PRO A 6 11.57 -0.97 10.66
CA PRO A 6 10.77 -1.92 11.42
C PRO A 6 10.61 -3.19 10.58
N MET A 7 10.87 -4.32 11.24
CA MET A 7 10.81 -5.66 10.66
C MET A 7 9.47 -5.84 9.94
N VAL A 8 9.48 -6.44 8.75
CA VAL A 8 8.33 -6.56 7.81
C VAL A 8 7.02 -6.93 8.50
N GLU A 9 7.08 -7.76 9.54
CA GLU A 9 5.94 -8.18 10.35
C GLU A 9 5.21 -7.05 11.09
N GLU A 10 5.87 -5.97 11.49
CA GLU A 10 5.21 -4.82 12.14
C GLU A 10 4.47 -3.93 11.15
N ALA A 11 4.99 -3.78 9.94
CA ALA A 11 4.32 -3.04 8.88
C ALA A 11 2.99 -3.71 8.48
N GLU A 12 2.94 -5.04 8.52
CA GLU A 12 1.80 -5.85 8.07
C GLU A 12 0.74 -6.14 9.15
N LYS A 13 0.99 -5.82 10.43
CA LYS A 13 -0.02 -5.94 11.50
C LYS A 13 -1.24 -5.09 11.17
N PRO A 14 -2.46 -5.65 11.05
CA PRO A 14 -3.67 -4.86 10.79
C PRO A 14 -3.83 -3.76 11.84
N LEU A 15 -4.24 -2.57 11.40
CA LEU A 15 -4.65 -1.52 12.33
C LEU A 15 -6.06 -1.80 12.83
N THR A 16 -6.31 -1.47 14.08
CA THR A 16 -7.64 -1.50 14.67
C THR A 16 -8.51 -0.40 14.06
N SER A 17 -9.83 -0.59 14.10
CA SER A 17 -10.77 0.44 13.64
C SER A 17 -10.59 1.77 14.39
N ALA A 18 -10.19 1.73 15.67
CA ALA A 18 -9.90 2.93 16.45
C ALA A 18 -8.67 3.70 15.93
N GLU A 19 -7.61 2.99 15.53
CA GLU A 19 -6.42 3.62 14.94
C GLU A 19 -6.73 4.22 13.56
N ILE A 20 -7.51 3.51 12.73
CA ILE A 20 -7.97 4.03 11.43
C ILE A 20 -8.85 5.27 11.62
N GLU A 21 -9.71 5.28 12.64
CA GLU A 21 -10.56 6.43 12.95
C GLU A 21 -9.77 7.68 13.36
N VAL A 22 -8.64 7.52 14.06
CA VAL A 22 -7.75 8.65 14.38
C VAL A 22 -7.17 9.26 13.10
N LEU A 23 -6.70 8.42 12.17
CA LEU A 23 -6.18 8.87 10.88
C LEU A 23 -7.26 9.56 10.04
N ARG A 24 -8.47 8.99 10.03
CA ARG A 24 -9.64 9.57 9.36
C ARG A 24 -9.95 10.96 9.88
N LYS A 25 -10.05 11.13 11.21
CA LYS A 25 -10.34 12.43 11.82
C LYS A 25 -9.29 13.48 11.48
N GLN A 26 -8.02 13.09 11.39
CA GLN A 26 -6.97 14.01 10.95
C GLN A 26 -7.16 14.42 9.49
N PHE A 27 -7.39 13.44 8.61
CA PHE A 27 -7.65 13.67 7.19
C PHE A 27 -8.85 14.60 6.96
N GLU A 28 -9.97 14.35 7.62
CA GLU A 28 -11.19 15.17 7.52
C GLU A 28 -11.00 16.57 8.11
N ARG A 29 -10.24 16.71 9.20
CA ARG A 29 -9.96 18.02 9.81
C ARG A 29 -9.13 18.92 8.91
N GLU A 30 -8.19 18.37 8.15
CA GLU A 30 -7.37 19.16 7.22
C GLU A 30 -8.13 19.54 5.94
N GLY A 31 -9.14 18.75 5.54
CA GLY A 31 -10.08 19.07 4.47
C GLY A 31 -9.40 19.39 3.14
N GLU A 32 -9.71 20.55 2.56
CA GLU A 32 -9.13 21.00 1.28
C GLU A 32 -7.60 21.18 1.35
N PHE A 33 -7.05 21.47 2.54
CA PHE A 33 -5.63 21.71 2.76
C PHE A 33 -4.89 20.47 3.26
N VAL A 34 -5.45 19.27 3.05
CA VAL A 34 -4.83 18.02 3.48
C VAL A 34 -3.43 17.85 2.90
N THR A 35 -2.47 17.59 3.79
CA THR A 35 -1.10 17.36 3.37
C THR A 35 -0.96 16.00 2.69
N ILE A 36 0.02 15.88 1.79
CA ILE A 36 0.36 14.60 1.16
C ILE A 36 0.65 13.53 2.23
N GLN A 37 1.36 13.89 3.31
CA GLN A 37 1.67 12.98 4.40
C GLN A 37 0.43 12.50 5.13
N THR A 38 -0.52 13.39 5.44
CA THR A 38 -1.78 13.02 6.10
C THR A 38 -2.61 12.10 5.21
N LYS A 39 -2.77 12.43 3.93
CA LYS A 39 -3.47 11.58 2.95
C LYS A 39 -2.80 10.21 2.85
N PHE A 40 -1.47 10.16 2.77
CA PHE A 40 -0.70 8.92 2.71
C PHE A 40 -0.91 8.04 3.95
N ASN A 41 -0.81 8.63 5.15
CA ASN A 41 -0.98 7.91 6.40
C ASN A 41 -2.38 7.30 6.50
N TYR A 42 -3.40 8.06 6.14
CA TYR A 42 -4.77 7.57 6.13
C TYR A 42 -4.98 6.45 5.10
N ALA A 43 -4.49 6.64 3.87
CA ALA A 43 -4.56 5.63 2.82
C ALA A 43 -3.86 4.32 3.21
N TRP A 44 -2.70 4.42 3.85
CA TRP A 44 -2.00 3.25 4.38
C TRP A 44 -2.80 2.57 5.48
N GLY A 45 -3.41 3.35 6.39
CA GLY A 45 -4.28 2.84 7.42
C GLY A 45 -5.43 2.01 6.87
N LEU A 46 -6.08 2.53 5.82
CA LEU A 46 -7.17 1.88 5.11
C LEU A 46 -6.74 0.57 4.42
N ILE A 47 -5.57 0.52 3.77
CA ILE A 47 -5.05 -0.72 3.17
C ILE A 47 -4.81 -1.80 4.22
N LYS A 48 -4.46 -1.42 5.45
CA LYS A 48 -4.28 -2.37 6.57
C LYS A 48 -5.59 -2.90 7.13
N SER A 49 -6.74 -2.37 6.74
CA SER A 49 -8.06 -2.86 7.13
C SER A 49 -8.33 -4.29 6.62
N LYS A 50 -9.38 -4.89 7.21
CA LYS A 50 -10.04 -6.12 6.73
C LYS A 50 -11.25 -5.82 5.84
N ASN A 51 -11.73 -4.58 5.80
CA ASN A 51 -12.85 -4.16 4.95
C ASN A 51 -12.34 -3.87 3.52
N MET A 52 -12.93 -4.51 2.52
CA MET A 52 -12.55 -4.34 1.11
C MET A 52 -12.83 -2.94 0.57
N GLU A 53 -13.90 -2.28 1.02
CA GLU A 53 -14.25 -0.91 0.62
C GLU A 53 -13.21 0.09 1.16
N GLU A 54 -12.76 -0.10 2.40
CA GLU A 54 -11.68 0.70 2.98
C GLU A 54 -10.39 0.50 2.20
N ILE A 55 -10.01 -0.76 1.89
CA ILE A 55 -8.82 -1.03 1.09
C ILE A 55 -8.91 -0.35 -0.28
N ALA A 56 -10.08 -0.41 -0.95
CA ALA A 56 -10.29 0.25 -2.24
C ALA A 56 -10.16 1.78 -2.16
N LEU A 57 -10.67 2.40 -1.09
CA LEU A 57 -10.47 3.82 -0.82
C LEU A 57 -8.99 4.15 -0.60
N GLY A 58 -8.27 3.31 0.16
CA GLY A 58 -6.82 3.49 0.37
C GLY A 58 -6.02 3.44 -0.93
N ILE A 59 -6.35 2.51 -1.84
CA ILE A 59 -5.75 2.44 -3.18
C ILE A 59 -6.06 3.72 -3.98
N THR A 60 -7.30 4.22 -3.91
CA THR A 60 -7.71 5.45 -4.60
C THR A 60 -6.87 6.63 -4.15
N LEU A 61 -6.78 6.86 -2.83
CA LEU A 61 -6.00 7.96 -2.25
C LEU A 61 -4.50 7.87 -2.58
N LEU A 62 -3.91 6.67 -2.57
CA LEU A 62 -2.52 6.49 -2.98
C LEU A 62 -2.31 6.69 -4.48
N THR A 63 -3.30 6.35 -5.30
CA THR A 63 -3.24 6.57 -6.75
C THR A 63 -3.24 8.07 -7.07
N GLU A 64 -4.00 8.87 -6.32
CA GLU A 64 -3.95 10.34 -6.40
C GLU A 64 -2.54 10.85 -6.08
N ILE A 65 -1.97 10.45 -4.93
CA ILE A 65 -0.61 10.85 -4.53
C ILE A 65 0.42 10.43 -5.61
N TYR A 66 0.32 9.20 -6.12
CA TYR A 66 1.21 8.70 -7.16
C TYR A 66 1.12 9.51 -8.45
N ARG A 67 -0.07 9.98 -8.84
CA ARG A 67 -0.26 10.79 -10.05
C ARG A 67 0.28 12.20 -9.85
N ASP A 68 -0.10 12.83 -8.74
CA ASP A 68 0.03 14.27 -8.51
C ASP A 68 1.37 14.66 -7.89
N SER A 69 2.10 13.72 -7.28
CA SER A 69 3.36 13.96 -6.57
C SER A 69 4.47 13.05 -7.12
N PRO A 70 5.12 13.41 -8.25
CA PRO A 70 6.15 12.60 -8.89
C PRO A 70 7.29 12.14 -7.96
N GLU A 71 7.66 12.98 -7.00
CA GLU A 71 8.68 12.72 -5.99
C GLU A 71 8.27 11.64 -4.97
N ARG A 72 6.96 11.40 -4.82
CA ARG A 72 6.36 10.39 -3.94
C ARG A 72 6.05 9.07 -4.66
N ARG A 73 6.20 9.01 -5.99
CA ARG A 73 5.82 7.83 -6.78
C ARG A 73 6.48 6.56 -6.29
N ARG A 74 7.79 6.61 -6.03
CA ARG A 74 8.58 5.44 -5.64
C ARG A 74 8.04 4.82 -4.34
N GLU A 75 7.81 5.64 -3.31
CA GLU A 75 7.29 5.14 -2.03
C GLU A 75 5.88 4.56 -2.17
N CYS A 76 5.03 5.12 -3.03
CA CYS A 76 3.65 4.62 -3.23
C CYS A 76 3.58 3.21 -3.86
N LEU A 77 4.59 2.80 -4.64
CA LEU A 77 4.54 1.56 -5.43
C LEU A 77 4.30 0.31 -4.58
N TYR A 78 4.97 0.21 -3.42
CA TYR A 78 4.79 -0.95 -2.52
C TYR A 78 3.36 -1.02 -2.00
N PHE A 79 2.84 0.12 -1.53
CA PHE A 79 1.51 0.20 -0.92
C PHE A 79 0.40 -0.05 -1.94
N LEU A 80 0.54 0.47 -3.16
CA LEU A 80 -0.37 0.18 -4.27
C LEU A 80 -0.35 -1.32 -4.61
N ALA A 81 0.85 -1.91 -4.76
CA ALA A 81 0.98 -3.33 -5.04
C ALA A 81 0.29 -4.20 -3.97
N LEU A 82 0.52 -3.87 -2.70
CA LEU A 82 -0.07 -4.59 -1.56
C LEU A 82 -1.59 -4.42 -1.48
N GLY A 83 -2.10 -3.20 -1.72
CA GLY A 83 -3.54 -2.93 -1.77
C GLY A 83 -4.23 -3.74 -2.86
N HIS A 84 -3.69 -3.72 -4.08
CA HIS A 84 -4.22 -4.54 -5.18
C HIS A 84 -4.12 -6.04 -4.89
N TYR A 85 -3.03 -6.51 -4.28
CA TYR A 85 -2.90 -7.91 -3.87
C TYR A 85 -4.01 -8.32 -2.87
N LYS A 86 -4.30 -7.47 -1.87
CA LYS A 86 -5.37 -7.71 -0.89
C LYS A 86 -6.77 -7.80 -1.51
N LEU A 87 -7.02 -7.10 -2.63
CA LEU A 87 -8.26 -7.18 -3.40
C LEU A 87 -8.24 -8.28 -4.48
N ALA A 88 -7.23 -9.14 -4.50
CA ALA A 88 -7.01 -10.15 -5.53
C ALA A 88 -6.84 -9.59 -6.96
N ASN A 89 -6.51 -8.31 -7.10
CA ASN A 89 -6.17 -7.65 -8.36
C ASN A 89 -4.71 -7.93 -8.73
N TYR A 90 -4.37 -9.20 -8.97
CA TYR A 90 -2.99 -9.66 -9.08
C TYR A 90 -2.23 -9.08 -10.27
N SER A 91 -2.92 -8.73 -11.36
CA SER A 91 -2.31 -8.06 -12.51
C SER A 91 -1.71 -6.70 -12.13
N ASP A 92 -2.52 -5.84 -11.49
CA ASP A 92 -2.08 -4.53 -11.02
C ASP A 92 -1.04 -4.64 -9.91
N ALA A 93 -1.25 -5.58 -8.97
CA ALA A 93 -0.30 -5.84 -7.90
C ALA A 93 1.09 -6.17 -8.46
N ARG A 94 1.15 -7.05 -9.47
CA ARG A 94 2.38 -7.42 -10.16
C ARG A 94 3.02 -6.23 -10.86
N GLN A 95 2.22 -5.44 -11.58
CA GLN A 95 2.70 -4.29 -12.33
C GLN A 95 3.35 -3.23 -11.42
N PHE A 96 2.71 -2.86 -10.30
CA PHE A 96 3.28 -1.91 -9.36
C PHE A 96 4.52 -2.47 -8.66
N ASN A 97 4.48 -3.74 -8.24
CA ASN A 97 5.60 -4.37 -7.56
C ASN A 97 6.85 -4.52 -8.47
N GLN A 98 6.65 -4.86 -9.74
CA GLN A 98 7.73 -4.90 -10.73
C GLN A 98 8.32 -3.52 -11.00
N GLN A 99 7.52 -2.46 -11.03
CA GLN A 99 8.04 -1.10 -11.11
C GLN A 99 8.93 -0.78 -9.91
N LEU A 100 8.52 -1.13 -8.70
CA LEU A 100 9.35 -0.92 -7.51
C LEU A 100 10.68 -1.67 -7.61
N LEU A 101 10.65 -2.94 -8.01
CA LEU A 101 11.86 -3.75 -8.17
C LEU A 101 12.81 -3.24 -9.26
N LYS A 102 12.34 -2.48 -10.25
CA LYS A 102 13.23 -1.79 -11.21
C LYS A 102 14.03 -0.66 -10.54
N TYR A 103 13.43 0.05 -9.59
CA TYR A 103 14.11 1.10 -8.83
C TYR A 103 14.94 0.54 -7.67
N GLU A 104 14.43 -0.49 -7.00
CA GLU A 104 15.01 -1.09 -5.81
C GLU A 104 15.11 -2.63 -5.96
N PRO A 105 16.05 -3.14 -6.78
CA PRO A 105 16.17 -4.57 -7.06
C PRO A 105 16.45 -5.45 -5.84
N ASN A 106 16.86 -4.85 -4.72
CA ASN A 106 17.18 -5.53 -3.46
C ASN A 106 16.12 -5.34 -2.37
N ASN A 107 14.99 -4.70 -2.69
CA ASN A 107 13.91 -4.51 -1.73
C ASN A 107 13.31 -5.86 -1.31
N ALA A 108 13.53 -6.24 -0.05
CA ALA A 108 13.11 -7.53 0.49
C ALA A 108 11.58 -7.68 0.53
N GLN A 109 10.87 -6.61 0.87
CA GLN A 109 9.39 -6.59 0.94
C GLN A 109 8.78 -6.80 -0.46
N ALA A 110 9.28 -6.08 -1.45
CA ALA A 110 8.83 -6.22 -2.83
C ALA A 110 9.13 -7.62 -3.39
N LYS A 111 10.29 -8.21 -3.06
CA LYS A 111 10.62 -9.60 -3.44
C LYS A 111 9.67 -10.60 -2.81
N GLU A 112 9.32 -10.43 -1.54
CA GLU A 112 8.40 -11.34 -0.85
C GLU A 112 6.98 -11.22 -1.40
N LEU A 113 6.48 -9.99 -1.57
CA LEU A 113 5.20 -9.73 -2.22
C LEU A 113 5.14 -10.32 -3.64
N ASN A 114 6.25 -10.27 -4.39
CA ASN A 114 6.32 -10.88 -5.72
C ASN A 114 6.06 -12.39 -5.67
N LYS A 115 6.67 -13.12 -4.73
CA LYS A 115 6.44 -14.56 -4.57
C LYS A 115 4.97 -14.84 -4.27
N LEU A 116 4.38 -14.11 -3.32
CA LEU A 116 2.98 -14.26 -2.93
C LEU A 116 2.03 -14.03 -4.12
N ILE A 117 2.30 -13.03 -4.95
CA ILE A 117 1.52 -12.76 -6.18
C ILE A 117 1.63 -13.95 -7.15
N GLU A 118 2.85 -14.43 -7.46
CA GLU A 118 3.06 -15.54 -8.40
C GLU A 118 2.41 -16.85 -7.89
N GLU A 119 2.43 -17.11 -6.59
CA GLU A 119 1.73 -18.25 -5.98
C GLU A 119 0.21 -18.18 -6.17
N LYS A 120 -0.39 -16.99 -6.11
CA LYS A 120 -1.84 -16.83 -6.32
C LYS A 120 -2.22 -16.97 -7.79
N VAL A 121 -1.42 -16.41 -8.70
CA VAL A 121 -1.65 -16.49 -10.16
C VAL A 121 -1.52 -17.94 -10.65
N SER A 122 -0.46 -18.65 -10.22
CA SER A 122 -0.24 -20.06 -10.62
C SER A 122 -1.35 -21.00 -10.14
N ARG A 123 -1.88 -20.81 -8.92
CA ARG A 123 -3.02 -21.59 -8.40
C ARG A 123 -4.33 -21.30 -9.13
N GLY A 124 -4.56 -20.07 -9.58
CA GLY A 124 -5.76 -19.69 -10.34
C GLY A 124 -5.76 -20.17 -11.80
N SER A 125 -4.60 -20.55 -12.34
CA SER A 125 -4.42 -20.98 -13.74
C SER A 125 -4.56 -22.49 -13.95
N SER A 126 -4.89 -23.25 -12.90
CA SER A 126 -4.95 -24.72 -12.92
C SER A 126 -6.38 -25.30 -12.95
N LEU A 127 -7.36 -24.56 -13.48
CA LEU A 127 -8.75 -25.01 -13.66
C LEU A 127 -9.20 -24.85 -15.12
#